data_AF-A0A7G1KTZ7-F1
#
_entry.id   AF-A0A7G1KTZ7-F1
#
_cell.length_a   1.000
_cell.length_b   1.000
_cell.length_c   1.000
_cell.angle_alpha   90.00
_cell.angle_beta   90.00
_cell.angle_gamma   90.00
#
_symmetry.space_group_name_H-M   'P 1'
#
loop_
_entity.id
_entity.type
_entity.pdbx_description
1 polymer ?
#
loop_
_entity_poly.entity_id
_entity_poly.type
_entity_poly.pdbx_seq_one_letter_code
_entity_poly.pdbx_strand_id
1 'polypeptide(L)'
;MVDTESVRLYQGVVYIGFLLSAVQTIWLGTPPTPVAQAMGDMVELMWLALLIACPLLAALGYWRRERPDGLWLLAASDAASACTTAAYVAAVLQATWAERASFAAWLAAALSVCSVLILWRDLRRIRATARLVKEAKRE
;
A
#
# COMPACT_ATOMS: atom_id res chain seq x y z
N MET A 1 -0.27 9.84 19.50
CA MET A 1 0.09 8.40 19.40
C MET A 1 -0.99 7.76 18.54
N VAL A 2 -0.67 7.30 17.33
CA VAL A 2 -1.69 6.71 16.44
C VAL A 2 -2.06 5.34 17.00
N ASP A 3 -3.34 5.13 17.32
CA ASP A 3 -3.82 3.87 17.85
C ASP A 3 -3.57 2.73 16.85
N THR A 4 -2.98 1.64 17.35
CA THR A 4 -2.58 0.51 16.51
C THR A 4 -3.81 -0.28 16.06
N GLU A 5 -4.89 -0.25 16.84
CA GLU A 5 -6.12 -0.96 16.53
C GLU A 5 -6.93 -0.26 15.43
N SER A 6 -7.05 1.06 15.50
CA SER A 6 -7.72 1.87 14.47
C SER A 6 -7.04 1.80 13.10
N VAL A 7 -5.70 1.70 13.08
CA VAL A 7 -4.94 1.57 11.82
C VAL A 7 -5.17 0.21 11.16
N ARG A 8 -5.35 -0.85 11.95
CA ARG A 8 -5.61 -2.20 11.42
C ARG A 8 -6.93 -2.29 10.67
N LEU A 9 -7.98 -1.68 11.24
CA LEU A 9 -9.30 -1.67 10.62
C LEU A 9 -9.28 -0.90 9.30
N TYR A 10 -8.64 0.27 9.29
CA TYR A 10 -8.42 1.05 8.07
C TYR A 10 -7.64 0.27 7.00
N GLN A 11 -6.50 -0.33 7.35
CA GLN A 11 -5.70 -1.13 6.42
C GLN A 11 -6.50 -2.33 5.90
N GLY A 12 -7.26 -3.01 6.75
CA GLY A 12 -8.12 -4.12 6.34
C GLY A 12 -9.14 -3.72 5.27
N VAL A 13 -9.85 -2.61 5.48
CA VAL A 13 -10.84 -2.10 4.50
C VAL A 13 -10.16 -1.71 3.18
N VAL A 14 -9.06 -0.97 3.24
CA VAL A 14 -8.33 -0.51 2.04
C VAL A 14 -7.77 -1.69 1.26
N TYR A 15 -7.16 -2.67 1.92
CA TYR A 15 -6.55 -3.83 1.27
C TYR A 15 -7.58 -4.79 0.67
N ILE A 16 -8.75 -4.94 1.28
CA ILE A 16 -9.87 -5.64 0.64
C ILE A 16 -10.29 -4.90 -0.64
N GLY A 17 -10.39 -3.56 -0.60
CA GLY A 17 -10.65 -2.75 -1.78
C GLY A 17 -9.61 -2.95 -2.89
N PHE A 18 -8.33 -3.06 -2.55
CA PHE A 18 -7.27 -3.34 -3.52
C PHE A 18 -7.40 -4.72 -4.16
N LEU A 19 -7.67 -5.76 -3.37
CA LEU A 19 -7.92 -7.10 -3.91
C LEU A 19 -9.13 -7.12 -4.85
N LEU A 20 -10.24 -6.52 -4.44
CA LEU A 20 -11.45 -6.46 -5.24
C LEU A 20 -11.21 -5.69 -6.56
N SER A 21 -10.48 -4.57 -6.50
CA SER A 21 -10.11 -3.80 -7.69
C SER A 21 -9.24 -4.60 -8.65
N ALA A 22 -8.22 -5.32 -8.15
CA ALA A 22 -7.37 -6.16 -8.97
C ALA A 22 -8.16 -7.32 -9.60
N VAL A 23 -8.96 -8.03 -8.80
CA VAL A 23 -9.81 -9.14 -9.28
C VAL A 23 -10.82 -8.64 -10.31
N GLN A 24 -11.47 -7.51 -10.06
CA GLN A 24 -12.41 -6.90 -10.99
C GLN A 24 -11.73 -6.58 -12.32
N THR A 25 -10.54 -5.98 -12.29
CA THR A 25 -9.78 -5.61 -13.50
C THR A 25 -9.40 -6.86 -14.30
N ILE A 26 -8.93 -7.91 -13.63
CA ILE A 26 -8.57 -9.18 -14.27
C ILE A 26 -9.81 -9.87 -14.85
N TRP A 27 -10.93 -9.89 -14.12
CA TRP A 27 -12.14 -10.62 -14.50
C TRP A 27 -12.90 -9.97 -15.64
N LEU A 28 -12.99 -8.63 -15.64
CA LEU A 28 -13.71 -7.89 -16.68
C LEU A 28 -12.89 -7.72 -17.96
N GLY A 29 -11.57 -7.97 -17.92
CA GLY A 29 -10.68 -7.80 -19.08
C GLY A 29 -10.74 -6.40 -19.69
N THR A 30 -11.15 -5.39 -18.89
CA THR A 30 -11.46 -4.05 -19.39
C THR A 30 -10.17 -3.27 -19.71
N PRO A 31 -9.99 -2.81 -20.96
CA PRO A 31 -8.86 -1.98 -21.37
C PRO A 31 -9.13 -0.48 -21.10
N PRO A 32 -8.08 0.35 -21.04
CA PRO A 32 -7.00 0.25 -20.07
C PRO A 32 -7.36 1.07 -18.84
N THR A 33 -6.94 0.63 -17.65
CA THR A 33 -7.08 1.47 -16.46
C THR A 33 -6.35 2.80 -16.67
N PRO A 34 -6.66 3.87 -15.89
CA PRO A 34 -5.92 5.13 -16.01
C PRO A 34 -4.39 4.93 -16.00
N VAL A 35 -3.92 3.92 -15.25
CA VAL A 35 -2.51 3.53 -15.17
C VAL A 35 -1.97 3.02 -16.50
N ALA A 36 -2.63 2.07 -17.17
CA ALA A 36 -2.18 1.61 -18.48
C ALA A 36 -2.25 2.71 -19.55
N GLN A 37 -3.28 3.55 -19.52
CA GLN A 37 -3.40 4.65 -20.50
C GLN A 37 -2.30 5.69 -20.36
N ALA A 38 -1.87 5.99 -19.12
CA ALA A 38 -0.84 6.99 -18.86
C ALA A 38 0.59 6.42 -18.89
N MET A 39 0.79 5.17 -18.46
CA MET A 39 2.13 4.61 -18.17
C MET A 39 2.44 3.32 -18.93
N GLY A 40 1.47 2.76 -19.67
CA GLY A 40 1.61 1.53 -20.45
C GLY A 40 1.32 0.24 -19.69
N ASP A 41 1.10 -0.84 -20.44
CA ASP A 41 0.59 -2.12 -19.95
C ASP A 41 1.52 -2.82 -18.96
N MET A 42 2.85 -2.68 -19.12
CA MET A 42 3.80 -3.26 -18.15
C MET A 42 3.68 -2.61 -16.77
N VAL A 43 3.45 -1.29 -16.71
CA VAL A 43 3.29 -0.58 -15.44
C VAL A 43 1.95 -0.93 -14.80
N GLU A 44 0.89 -1.10 -15.59
CA GLU A 44 -0.37 -1.62 -15.11
C GLU A 44 -0.23 -3.01 -14.51
N LEU A 45 0.51 -3.93 -15.16
CA LEU A 45 0.73 -5.26 -14.63
C LEU A 45 1.48 -5.24 -13.30
N MET A 46 2.51 -4.39 -13.17
CA MET A 46 3.20 -4.17 -11.89
C MET A 46 2.28 -3.57 -10.83
N TRP A 47 1.42 -2.62 -11.21
CA TRP A 47 0.46 -1.98 -10.33
C TRP A 47 -0.61 -2.96 -9.82
N LEU A 48 -1.14 -3.81 -10.69
CA LEU A 48 -2.05 -4.91 -10.33
C LEU A 48 -1.36 -5.93 -9.42
N ALA A 49 -0.10 -6.28 -9.70
CA ALA A 49 0.67 -7.15 -8.83
C ALA A 49 0.84 -6.54 -7.43
N LEU A 50 1.06 -5.22 -7.33
CA LEU A 50 1.15 -4.52 -6.04
C LEU A 50 -0.20 -4.47 -5.30
N LEU A 51 -1.32 -4.28 -6.01
CA LEU A 51 -2.67 -4.34 -5.43
C LEU A 51 -2.97 -5.70 -4.77
N ILE A 52 -2.40 -6.78 -5.30
CA ILE A 52 -2.53 -8.13 -4.72
C ILE A 52 -1.48 -8.39 -3.63
N ALA A 53 -0.22 -8.04 -3.90
CA ALA A 53 0.90 -8.31 -3.02
C ALA A 53 0.77 -7.54 -1.69
N CYS A 54 0.30 -6.30 -1.71
CA CYS A 54 0.10 -5.48 -0.52
C CYS A 54 -0.78 -6.18 0.55
N PRO A 55 -2.03 -6.59 0.26
CA PRO A 55 -2.86 -7.36 1.19
C PRO A 55 -2.21 -8.65 1.69
N LEU A 56 -1.51 -9.37 0.82
CA LEU A 56 -0.85 -10.63 1.17
C LEU A 56 0.30 -10.40 2.14
N LEU A 57 1.15 -9.41 1.86
CA LEU A 57 2.26 -9.01 2.73
C LEU A 57 1.74 -8.52 4.08
N ALA A 58 0.65 -7.76 4.09
CA ALA A 58 -0.01 -7.35 5.33
C ALA A 58 -0.50 -8.54 6.14
N ALA A 59 -1.25 -9.46 5.52
CA ALA A 59 -1.77 -10.65 6.19
C ALA A 59 -0.66 -11.51 6.79
N LEU A 60 0.42 -11.73 6.03
CA LEU A 60 1.60 -12.46 6.50
C LEU A 60 2.34 -11.71 7.62
N GLY A 61 2.47 -10.40 7.50
CA GLY A 61 3.07 -9.54 8.51
C GLY A 61 2.28 -9.54 9.82
N TYR A 62 0.95 -9.52 9.74
CA TYR A 62 0.06 -9.64 10.90
C TYR A 62 0.15 -11.00 11.57
N TRP A 63 0.21 -12.08 10.79
CA TRP A 63 0.39 -13.42 11.32
C TRP A 63 1.74 -13.56 12.05
N ARG A 64 2.79 -12.90 11.55
CA ARG A 64 4.15 -12.96 12.12
C ARG A 64 4.52 -11.74 12.96
N ARG A 65 3.55 -10.98 13.48
CA ARG A 65 3.79 -9.68 14.15
C ARG A 65 4.76 -9.70 15.33
N GLU A 66 4.92 -10.86 15.97
CA GLU A 66 5.81 -11.05 17.12
C GLU A 66 7.27 -11.23 16.71
N ARG A 67 7.52 -11.48 15.42
CA ARG A 67 8.87 -11.62 14.85
C ARG A 67 9.30 -10.34 14.15
N PRO A 68 10.60 -10.01 14.16
CA PRO A 68 11.11 -8.85 13.43
C PRO A 68 10.80 -8.91 11.92
N ASP A 69 10.75 -10.12 11.35
CA ASP A 69 10.39 -10.34 9.94
C ASP A 69 8.95 -9.88 9.65
N GLY A 70 8.02 -10.05 10.60
CA GLY A 70 6.63 -9.61 10.44
C GLY A 70 6.52 -8.09 10.36
N LEU A 71 7.36 -7.35 11.09
CA LEU A 71 7.40 -5.89 11.03
C LEU A 71 7.91 -5.41 9.66
N TRP A 72 8.88 -6.10 9.07
CA TRP A 72 9.36 -5.80 7.72
C TRP A 72 8.31 -6.08 6.64
N LEU A 73 7.54 -7.16 6.79
CA LEU A 73 6.43 -7.46 5.88
C LEU A 73 5.32 -6.39 5.94
N LEU A 74 4.98 -5.91 7.14
CA LEU A 74 4.03 -4.80 7.31
C LEU A 74 4.55 -3.51 6.66
N ALA A 75 5.82 -3.16 6.91
CA ALA A 75 6.43 -2.00 6.27
C ALA A 75 6.48 -2.13 4.73
N ALA A 76 6.76 -3.33 4.20
CA ALA A 76 6.72 -3.57 2.76
C ALA A 76 5.31 -3.41 2.19
N SER A 77 4.28 -3.87 2.92
CA SER A 77 2.88 -3.66 2.54
C SER A 77 2.51 -2.17 2.50
N ASP A 78 2.90 -1.40 3.51
CA ASP A 78 2.58 0.04 3.55
C ASP A 78 3.31 0.83 2.46
N ALA A 79 4.55 0.45 2.15
CA ALA A 79 5.29 0.99 1.01
C ALA A 79 4.58 0.65 -0.32
N ALA A 80 4.15 -0.60 -0.50
CA ALA A 80 3.41 -1.02 -1.69
C ALA A 80 2.09 -0.23 -1.82
N SER A 81 1.34 -0.05 -0.73
CA SER A 81 0.11 0.75 -0.70
C SER A 81 0.36 2.21 -1.11
N ALA A 82 1.41 2.83 -0.56
CA ALA A 82 1.78 4.20 -0.88
C ALA A 82 2.15 4.35 -2.37
N CYS A 83 2.94 3.42 -2.91
CA CYS A 83 3.34 3.42 -4.32
C CYS A 83 2.13 3.21 -5.25
N THR A 84 1.25 2.27 -4.91
CA THR A 84 0.07 1.93 -5.72
C THR A 84 -0.90 3.11 -5.82
N THR A 85 -1.16 3.76 -4.69
CA THR A 85 -2.04 4.93 -4.63
C THR A 85 -1.40 6.15 -5.30
N ALA A 86 -0.09 6.36 -5.12
CA ALA A 86 0.63 7.44 -5.80
C ALA A 86 0.67 7.25 -7.34
N ALA A 87 0.89 6.02 -7.82
CA ALA A 87 0.88 5.70 -9.25
C ALA A 87 -0.51 5.98 -9.86
N TYR A 88 -1.59 5.64 -9.17
CA TYR A 88 -2.94 5.96 -9.61
C TYR A 88 -3.18 7.48 -9.69
N VAL A 89 -2.74 8.25 -8.70
CA VAL A 89 -2.84 9.71 -8.73
C VAL A 89 -2.08 10.28 -9.92
N ALA A 90 -0.82 9.87 -10.12
CA ALA A 90 -0.01 10.31 -11.24
C ALA A 90 -0.67 9.99 -12.58
N ALA A 91 -1.24 8.80 -12.71
CA ALA A 91 -1.94 8.36 -13.91
C ALA A 91 -3.20 9.18 -14.20
N VAL A 92 -4.02 9.48 -13.18
CA VAL A 92 -5.21 10.32 -13.36
C VAL A 92 -4.85 11.77 -13.70
N LEU A 93 -3.79 12.32 -13.10
CA LEU A 93 -3.33 13.68 -13.40
C LEU A 93 -2.79 13.82 -14.84
N GLN A 94 -2.26 12.74 -15.42
CA GLN A 94 -1.80 12.73 -16.81
C GLN A 94 -2.92 12.41 -17.82
N ALA A 95 -4.04 11.87 -17.35
CA ALA A 95 -5.16 11.50 -18.21
C ALA A 95 -5.95 12.73 -18.68
N THR A 96 -6.38 12.73 -19.94
CA THR A 96 -7.15 13.82 -20.55
C THR A 96 -8.57 13.98 -19.98
N TRP A 97 -9.07 13.01 -19.21
CA TRP A 97 -10.35 13.03 -18.49
C TRP A 97 -10.19 13.27 -16.98
N ALA A 98 -9.10 13.89 -16.54
CA ALA A 98 -8.81 14.19 -15.13
C ALA A 98 -10.02 14.79 -14.38
N GLU A 99 -10.87 15.57 -15.06
CA GLU A 99 -12.09 16.14 -14.47
C GLU A 99 -13.05 15.08 -13.92
N ARG A 100 -13.25 13.94 -14.62
CA ARG A 100 -14.18 12.88 -14.23
C ARG A 100 -13.65 11.94 -13.15
N ALA A 101 -12.33 11.85 -13.01
CA ALA A 101 -11.66 10.98 -12.05
C ALA A 101 -10.99 11.75 -10.89
N SER A 102 -11.17 13.07 -10.84
CA SER A 102 -10.56 13.98 -9.87
C SER A 102 -10.86 13.60 -8.41
N PHE A 103 -12.11 13.25 -8.09
CA PHE A 103 -12.49 12.80 -6.74
C PHE A 103 -11.75 11.53 -6.32
N ALA A 104 -11.68 10.52 -7.20
CA ALA A 104 -10.96 9.29 -6.94
C ALA A 104 -9.45 9.52 -6.78
N ALA A 105 -8.87 10.44 -7.56
CA ALA A 105 -7.47 10.84 -7.41
C ALA A 105 -7.20 11.52 -6.06
N TRP A 106 -8.05 12.45 -5.60
CA TRP A 106 -7.88 13.07 -4.29
C TRP A 106 -8.03 12.09 -3.14
N LEU A 107 -8.96 11.13 -3.25
CA LEU A 107 -9.08 10.04 -2.29
C LEU A 107 -7.83 9.17 -2.29
N ALA A 108 -7.32 8.77 -3.46
CA ALA A 108 -6.07 8.01 -3.57
C ALA A 108 -4.86 8.80 -3.02
N ALA A 109 -4.81 10.11 -3.22
CA ALA A 109 -3.77 10.97 -2.66
C ALA A 109 -3.81 10.99 -1.13
N ALA A 110 -5.01 11.11 -0.53
CA ALA A 110 -5.18 11.03 0.92
C ALA A 110 -4.74 9.65 1.46
N LEU A 111 -5.14 8.56 0.79
CA LEU A 111 -4.73 7.20 1.15
C LEU A 111 -3.20 7.00 1.03
N SER A 112 -2.58 7.62 0.04
CA SER A 112 -1.12 7.61 -0.15
C SER A 112 -0.42 8.29 1.03
N VAL A 113 -0.87 9.49 1.41
CA VAL A 113 -0.34 10.20 2.59
C VAL A 113 -0.53 9.38 3.86
N CYS A 114 -1.71 8.79 4.08
CA CYS A 114 -1.96 7.90 5.22
C CYS A 114 -1.01 6.70 5.21
N SER A 115 -0.80 6.06 4.07
CA SER A 115 0.11 4.91 3.92
C SER A 115 1.56 5.29 4.23
N VAL A 116 2.02 6.47 3.79
CA VAL A 116 3.37 6.98 4.10
C VAL A 116 3.52 7.25 5.59
N LEU A 117 2.52 7.82 6.26
CA LEU A 117 2.57 8.06 7.71
C LEU A 117 2.63 6.76 8.51
N ILE A 118 1.87 5.74 8.08
CA ILE A 118 1.91 4.41 8.70
C ILE A 118 3.28 3.75 8.46
N LEU A 119 3.78 3.78 7.23
CA LEU A 119 5.12 3.29 6.89
C LEU A 119 6.19 3.95 7.76
N TRP A 120 6.13 5.27 7.91
CA TRP A 120 7.08 5.99 8.75
C TRP A 120 7.00 5.55 10.21
N ARG A 121 5.79 5.40 10.76
CA ARG A 121 5.58 4.87 12.11
C ARG A 121 6.21 3.48 12.26
N ASP A 122 6.00 2.60 11.29
CA ASP A 122 6.47 1.22 11.35
C ASP A 122 7.99 1.13 11.21
N LEU A 123 8.60 1.95 10.34
CA LEU A 123 10.05 2.11 10.26
C LEU A 123 10.66 2.64 11.56
N ARG A 124 9.99 3.59 12.24
CA ARG A 124 10.45 4.07 13.56
C ARG A 124 10.41 2.95 14.60
N ARG A 125 9.37 2.11 14.61
CA ARG A 125 9.26 0.94 15.51
C ARG A 125 10.37 -0.07 15.24
N ILE A 126 10.62 -0.41 13.97
CA ILE A 126 11.70 -1.32 13.58
C ILE A 126 13.06 -0.81 14.06
N ARG A 127 13.34 0.49 13.86
CA ARG A 127 14.59 1.11 14.33
C ARG A 127 14.73 1.08 15.84
N ALA A 128 13.64 1.27 16.59
CA ALA A 128 13.65 1.18 18.05
C ALA A 128 13.94 -0.24 18.53
N THR A 129 13.27 -1.26 17.98
CA THR A 129 13.52 -2.67 18.30
C THR A 129 14.95 -3.09 17.95
N ALA A 130 15.47 -2.65 16.80
CA ALA A 130 16.84 -2.95 16.39
C ALA A 130 17.90 -2.39 17.35
N ARG A 131 17.65 -1.22 17.95
CA ARG A 131 18.53 -0.64 18.99
C ARG A 131 18.54 -1.48 20.26
N LEU A 132 17.36 -1.87 20.75
CA LEU A 132 17.23 -2.71 21.95
C LEU A 132 17.89 -4.09 21.79
N VAL A 133 17.72 -4.74 20.63
CA VAL A 133 18.40 -6.01 20.34
C VAL A 133 19.92 -5.86 20.32
N LYS A 134 20.43 -4.73 19.81
CA LYS A 134 21.87 -4.44 19.77
C LYS A 134 22.44 -4.21 21.18
N GLU A 135 21.67 -3.61 22.07
CA GLU A 135 22.04 -3.40 23.48
C GLU A 135 22.04 -4.73 24.25
N ALA A 136 20.98 -5.54 24.12
CA ALA A 136 20.88 -6.86 24.76
C ALA A 136 21.95 -7.87 24.31
N LYS A 137 22.55 -7.69 23.12
CA LYS A 137 23.65 -8.54 22.62
C LYS A 137 25.04 -8.09 23.12
N ARG A 138 25.12 -6.95 23.80
CA ARG A 138 26.38 -6.40 24.36
C ARG A 138 26.58 -6.75 25.84
N GLU A 139 25.52 -7.17 26.53
CA GLU A 139 25.56 -7.76 27.87
C GLU A 139 25.86 -9.26 27.79
#